data_AF-A0A1G1LSK9-F1
#
_entry.id   AF-A0A1G1LSK9-F1
#
_cell.length_a   1.000
_cell.length_b   1.000
_cell.length_c   1.000
_cell.angle_alpha   90.00
_cell.angle_beta   90.00
_cell.angle_gamma   90.00
#
_symmetry.space_group_name_H-M   'P 1'
#
loop_
_entity.id
_entity.type
_entity.pdbx_description
1 polymer ?
#
loop_
_entity_poly.entity_id
_entity_poly.type
_entity_poly.pdbx_seq_one_letter_code
_entity_poly.pdbx_strand_id
1 'polypeptide(L)'
;MKNFKNQTLKEFLDHLSAKEPVPGGGAAAALTAASGAALISMVANYSKSKSPSNSINKEINNIFSKSEKIRKRLLELVDLDAKAYLKVVAARKGSPAQRARAAKAAQKVPLEVCRLCYEATQMTPFLVQNGNKYLLSDVEVAIELLLAAFQSSYVLTK
;
A
#
# COMPACT_ATOMS: atom_id res chain seq x y z
N MET A 1 21.20 -2.98 1.07
CA MET A 1 20.04 -2.96 1.99
C MET A 1 19.07 -4.03 1.53
N LYS A 2 18.43 -4.79 2.44
CA LYS A 2 17.45 -5.83 2.08
C LYS A 2 16.32 -5.22 1.23
N ASN A 3 15.85 -5.97 0.24
CA ASN A 3 14.81 -5.56 -0.70
C ASN A 3 13.57 -6.42 -0.39
N PHE A 4 12.80 -5.96 0.60
CA PHE A 4 11.72 -6.71 1.23
C PHE A 4 10.59 -7.03 0.26
N LYS A 5 10.30 -6.14 -0.69
CA LYS A 5 9.23 -6.36 -1.68
C LYS A 5 9.46 -7.54 -2.64
N ASN A 6 10.70 -8.02 -2.75
CA ASN A 6 11.06 -9.15 -3.61
C ASN A 6 11.22 -10.47 -2.82
N GLN A 7 11.06 -10.44 -1.50
CA GLN A 7 11.09 -11.62 -0.67
C GLN A 7 9.77 -12.37 -0.74
N THR A 8 9.81 -13.65 -0.40
CA THR A 8 8.58 -14.40 -0.13
C THR A 8 7.85 -13.79 1.08
N LEU A 9 6.53 -13.97 1.15
CA LEU A 9 5.74 -13.53 2.31
C LEU A 9 6.29 -14.14 3.61
N LYS A 10 6.75 -15.40 3.55
CA LYS A 10 7.37 -16.08 4.69
C LYS A 10 8.62 -15.34 5.19
N GLU A 11 9.56 -15.05 4.29
CA GLU A 11 10.79 -14.33 4.66
C GLU A 11 10.51 -12.93 5.20
N PHE A 12 9.55 -12.21 4.61
CA PHE A 12 9.15 -10.90 5.12
C PHE A 12 8.61 -10.99 6.56
N LEU A 13 7.74 -11.96 6.84
CA LEU A 13 7.17 -12.17 8.18
C LEU A 13 8.20 -12.67 9.19
N ASP A 14 9.13 -13.53 8.75
CA ASP A 14 10.27 -13.97 9.57
C ASP A 14 11.13 -12.75 9.99
N HIS A 15 11.41 -11.82 9.07
CA HIS A 15 12.11 -10.57 9.42
C HIS A 15 11.28 -9.62 10.29
N LEU A 16 9.98 -9.49 10.02
CA LEU A 16 9.08 -8.60 10.78
C LEU A 16 8.95 -9.02 12.25
N SER A 17 8.98 -10.33 12.52
CA SER A 17 8.91 -10.88 13.88
C SER A 17 10.26 -10.97 14.60
N ALA A 18 11.37 -10.82 13.87
CA ALA A 18 12.71 -10.91 14.41
C ALA A 18 13.11 -9.69 15.25
N LYS A 19 14.16 -9.84 16.07
CA LYS A 19 14.81 -8.74 16.80
C LYS A 19 15.70 -7.89 15.87
N GLU A 20 15.10 -7.38 14.79
CA GLU A 20 15.73 -6.50 13.80
C GLU A 20 15.05 -5.11 13.82
N PRO A 21 15.76 -4.03 13.46
CA PRO A 21 15.15 -2.69 13.42
C PRO A 21 14.16 -2.50 12.25
N VAL A 22 14.24 -3.32 11.20
CA VAL A 22 13.37 -3.28 10.02
C VAL A 22 13.17 -4.70 9.47
N PRO A 23 12.04 -5.03 8.84
CA PRO A 23 10.88 -4.17 8.57
C PRO A 23 10.04 -3.93 9.83
N GLY A 24 9.22 -2.89 9.83
CA GLY A 24 8.33 -2.55 10.94
C GLY A 24 6.88 -2.34 10.49
N GLY A 25 6.08 -1.70 11.35
CA GLY A 25 4.66 -1.46 11.09
C GLY A 25 4.37 -0.66 9.82
N GLY A 26 5.24 0.29 9.43
CA GLY A 26 5.07 1.06 8.20
C GLY A 26 5.22 0.21 6.95
N ALA A 27 6.26 -0.62 6.90
CA ALA A 27 6.46 -1.61 5.86
C ALA A 27 5.30 -2.62 5.78
N ALA A 28 4.78 -3.08 6.93
CA ALA A 28 3.62 -3.97 6.99
C ALA A 28 2.33 -3.29 6.48
N ALA A 29 2.11 -2.02 6.84
CA ALA A 29 0.97 -1.24 6.35
C ALA A 29 1.06 -1.00 4.83
N ALA A 30 2.24 -0.69 4.31
CA ALA A 30 2.47 -0.54 2.88
C ALA A 30 2.20 -1.85 2.11
N LEU A 31 2.63 -3.00 2.64
CA LEU A 31 2.34 -4.32 2.07
C LEU A 31 0.84 -4.62 2.08
N THR A 32 0.16 -4.32 3.19
CA THR A 32 -1.29 -4.49 3.33
C THR A 32 -2.06 -3.65 2.30
N ALA A 33 -1.68 -2.39 2.13
CA ALA A 33 -2.24 -1.52 1.11
C ALA A 33 -1.98 -2.06 -0.30
N ALA A 34 -0.77 -2.58 -0.57
CA ALA A 34 -0.43 -3.16 -1.87
C ALA A 34 -1.32 -4.37 -2.19
N SER A 35 -1.65 -5.20 -1.21
CA SER A 35 -2.61 -6.31 -1.35
C SER A 35 -4.02 -5.81 -1.68
N GLY A 36 -4.50 -4.76 -0.99
CA GLY A 36 -5.78 -4.14 -1.31
C GLY A 36 -5.84 -3.56 -2.73
N ALA A 37 -4.79 -2.85 -3.16
CA ALA A 37 -4.67 -2.35 -4.53
C ALA A 37 -4.61 -3.50 -5.56
N ALA A 38 -3.98 -4.63 -5.23
CA ALA A 38 -3.94 -5.81 -6.08
C ALA A 38 -5.32 -6.43 -6.31
N LEU A 39 -6.17 -6.46 -5.28
CA LEU A 39 -7.56 -6.91 -5.42
C LEU A 39 -8.35 -5.99 -6.37
N ILE A 40 -8.18 -4.67 -6.27
CA ILE A 40 -8.78 -3.73 -7.24
C ILE A 40 -8.31 -4.02 -8.67
N SER A 41 -7.00 -4.24 -8.87
CA SER A 41 -6.44 -4.59 -10.18
C SER A 41 -7.00 -5.92 -10.69
N MET A 42 -7.14 -6.93 -9.83
CA MET A 42 -7.74 -8.21 -10.15
C MET A 42 -9.19 -8.05 -10.61
N VAL A 43 -10.03 -7.38 -9.81
CA VAL A 43 -11.45 -7.16 -10.13
C VAL A 43 -11.58 -6.42 -11.45
N ALA A 44 -10.81 -5.35 -11.66
CA ALA A 44 -10.80 -4.62 -12.92
C ALA A 44 -10.43 -5.53 -14.10
N ASN A 45 -9.43 -6.39 -13.94
CA ASN A 45 -9.00 -7.31 -15.00
C ASN A 45 -10.09 -8.34 -15.36
N TYR A 46 -10.75 -8.94 -14.37
CA TYR A 46 -11.87 -9.86 -14.59
C TYR A 46 -13.13 -9.17 -15.16
N SER A 47 -13.24 -7.85 -15.01
CA SER A 47 -14.40 -7.08 -15.48
C SER A 47 -14.31 -6.71 -16.97
N LYS A 48 -13.11 -6.69 -17.58
CA LYS A 48 -12.89 -6.30 -18.99
C LYS A 48 -13.71 -7.14 -19.98
N SER A 49 -13.86 -8.44 -19.75
CA SER A 49 -14.60 -9.34 -20.64
C SER A 49 -16.12 -9.35 -20.39
N LYS A 50 -16.60 -8.62 -19.38
CA LYS A 50 -18.00 -8.60 -18.94
C LYS A 50 -18.71 -7.27 -19.19
N SER A 51 -17.97 -6.25 -19.64
CA SER A 51 -18.52 -4.91 -19.84
C SER A 51 -19.50 -4.84 -21.02
N PRO A 52 -20.69 -4.27 -20.84
CA PRO A 52 -21.71 -4.18 -21.89
C PRO A 52 -21.47 -3.04 -22.88
N SER A 53 -20.50 -2.15 -22.62
CA SER A 53 -20.21 -1.00 -23.49
C SER A 53 -18.72 -0.65 -23.57
N ASN A 54 -18.36 0.08 -24.64
CA ASN A 54 -17.01 0.58 -24.87
C ASN A 54 -16.57 1.63 -23.83
N SER A 55 -17.50 2.48 -23.35
CA SER A 55 -17.20 3.50 -22.34
C SER A 55 -16.86 2.88 -20.99
N ILE A 56 -17.64 1.89 -20.55
CA ILE A 56 -17.37 1.15 -19.31
C ILE A 56 -16.04 0.40 -19.42
N ASN A 57 -15.78 -0.24 -20.56
CA ASN A 57 -14.50 -0.92 -20.81
C ASN A 57 -13.30 0.03 -20.72
N LYS A 58 -13.43 1.25 -21.23
CA LYS A 58 -12.37 2.27 -21.15
C LYS A 58 -12.09 2.65 -19.69
N GLU A 59 -13.12 2.82 -18.87
CA GLU A 59 -12.95 3.15 -17.45
C GLU A 59 -12.39 1.96 -16.65
N ILE A 60 -12.83 0.73 -16.92
CA ILE A 60 -12.23 -0.48 -16.33
C ILE A 60 -10.72 -0.55 -16.63
N ASN A 61 -10.31 -0.28 -17.87
CA ASN A 61 -8.89 -0.25 -18.25
C ASN A 61 -8.11 0.88 -17.56
N ASN A 62 -8.75 2.04 -17.34
CA ASN A 62 -8.19 3.15 -16.58
C ASN A 62 -7.96 2.76 -15.11
N ILE A 63 -8.96 2.16 -14.48
CA ILE A 63 -8.89 1.66 -13.10
C ILE A 63 -7.81 0.59 -12.97
N PHE A 64 -7.75 -0.37 -13.89
CA PHE A 64 -6.68 -1.38 -13.92
C PHE A 64 -5.30 -0.72 -13.96
N SER A 65 -5.10 0.23 -14.87
CA SER A 65 -3.81 0.92 -15.02
C SER A 65 -3.42 1.75 -13.79
N LYS A 66 -4.39 2.44 -13.17
CA LYS A 66 -4.18 3.24 -11.97
C LYS A 66 -3.90 2.38 -10.75
N SER A 67 -4.70 1.34 -10.51
CA SER A 67 -4.51 0.40 -9.39
C SER A 67 -3.17 -0.33 -9.49
N GLU A 68 -2.73 -0.73 -10.68
CA GLU A 68 -1.41 -1.34 -10.87
C GLU A 68 -0.26 -0.36 -10.56
N LYS A 69 -0.39 0.92 -10.95
CA LYS A 69 0.58 1.96 -10.59
C LYS A 69 0.65 2.15 -9.07
N ILE A 70 -0.50 2.23 -8.41
CA ILE A 70 -0.60 2.36 -6.95
C ILE A 70 0.00 1.14 -6.27
N ARG A 71 -0.34 -0.08 -6.70
CA ARG A 71 0.20 -1.34 -6.16
C ARG A 71 1.72 -1.38 -6.21
N LYS A 72 2.30 -1.08 -7.38
CA LYS A 72 3.76 -1.05 -7.57
C LYS A 72 4.41 0.00 -6.67
N ARG A 73 3.80 1.18 -6.54
CA ARG A 73 4.30 2.23 -5.67
C ARG A 73 4.24 1.83 -4.19
N LEU A 74 3.14 1.22 -3.73
CA LEU A 74 3.01 0.73 -2.36
C LEU A 74 4.06 -0.34 -2.03
N LEU A 75 4.37 -1.25 -2.96
CA LEU A 75 5.47 -2.21 -2.80
C LEU A 75 6.84 -1.52 -2.67
N GLU A 76 7.09 -0.43 -3.42
CA GLU A 76 8.32 0.36 -3.21
C GLU A 76 8.35 1.02 -1.83
N LEU A 77 7.20 1.44 -1.30
CA LEU A 77 7.10 2.06 0.01
C LEU A 77 7.45 1.10 1.14
N VAL A 78 7.30 -0.23 0.96
CA VAL A 78 7.79 -1.25 1.91
C VAL A 78 9.29 -1.07 2.16
N ASP A 79 10.10 -0.95 1.10
CA ASP A 79 11.55 -0.75 1.23
C ASP A 79 11.90 0.66 1.68
N LEU A 80 11.14 1.67 1.23
CA LEU A 80 11.40 3.07 1.58
C LEU A 80 11.12 3.34 3.06
N ASP A 81 10.12 2.69 3.65
CA ASP A 81 9.84 2.74 5.09
C ASP A 81 11.04 2.20 5.87
N ALA A 82 11.54 1.02 5.50
CA ALA A 82 12.73 0.44 6.11
C ALA A 82 13.96 1.38 5.97
N LYS A 83 14.19 1.97 4.79
CA LYS A 83 15.26 2.97 4.58
C LYS A 83 15.11 4.17 5.49
N ALA A 84 13.89 4.70 5.60
CA ALA A 84 13.59 5.88 6.38
C ALA A 84 13.80 5.61 7.88
N TYR A 85 13.33 4.47 8.37
CA TYR A 85 13.46 4.10 9.77
C TYR A 85 14.92 3.82 10.18
N LEU A 86 15.73 3.21 9.30
CA LEU A 86 17.17 3.04 9.57
C LEU A 86 17.89 4.39 9.78
N LYS A 87 17.45 5.46 9.10
CA LYS A 87 17.98 6.82 9.35
C LYS A 87 17.55 7.36 10.71
N VAL A 88 16.33 7.04 11.17
CA VAL A 88 15.88 7.37 12.53
C VAL A 88 16.73 6.65 13.57
N VAL A 89 17.00 5.36 13.36
CA VAL A 89 17.86 4.56 14.24
C VAL A 89 19.27 5.16 14.32
N ALA A 90 19.86 5.51 13.17
CA ALA A 90 21.19 6.14 13.13
C ALA A 90 21.22 7.51 13.85
N ALA A 91 20.14 8.29 13.75
CA ALA A 91 20.04 9.59 14.40
C ALA A 91 19.87 9.52 15.93
N ARG A 92 19.59 8.34 16.53
CA ARG A 92 19.37 8.19 17.99
C ARG A 92 20.55 8.66 18.84
N LYS A 93 21.77 8.56 18.32
CA LYS A 93 23.01 9.02 18.99
C LYS A 93 23.32 10.50 18.74
N GLY A 94 22.51 11.18 17.93
CA GLY A 94 22.71 12.58 17.54
C GLY A 94 22.03 13.59 18.46
N SER A 95 22.14 14.86 18.09
CA SER A 95 21.50 15.97 18.80
C SER A 95 19.96 15.88 18.75
N PRO A 96 19.23 16.56 19.67
CA PRO A 96 17.77 16.66 19.59
C PRO A 96 17.27 17.13 18.20
N ALA A 97 17.96 18.08 17.58
CA ALA A 97 17.62 18.57 16.24
C ALA A 97 17.80 17.50 15.15
N GLN A 98 18.87 16.70 15.21
CA GLN A 98 19.10 15.59 14.27
C GLN A 98 18.02 14.52 14.40
N ARG A 99 17.65 14.15 15.63
CA ARG A 99 16.56 13.21 15.91
C ARG A 99 15.21 13.69 15.38
N ALA A 100 14.85 14.94 15.66
CA ALA A 100 13.60 15.53 15.17
C ALA A 100 13.54 15.58 13.64
N ARG A 101 14.65 15.95 12.98
CA ARG A 101 14.74 15.98 11.51
C ARG A 101 14.58 14.59 10.90
N ALA A 102 15.20 13.57 11.49
CA ALA A 102 15.10 12.20 11.01
C ALA A 102 13.67 11.65 11.17
N ALA A 103 13.03 11.88 12.32
CA ALA A 103 11.65 11.49 12.57
C ALA A 103 10.68 12.13 11.56
N LYS A 104 10.75 13.45 11.39
CA LYS A 104 9.91 14.18 10.41
C LYS A 104 10.14 13.72 8.97
N ALA A 105 11.37 13.37 8.62
CA ALA A 105 11.67 12.81 7.30
C ALA A 105 11.06 11.42 7.11
N ALA A 106 11.03 10.59 8.16
CA ALA A 106 10.46 9.25 8.10
C ALA A 106 8.94 9.24 7.96
N GLN A 107 8.24 10.22 8.55
CA GLN A 107 6.78 10.39 8.42
C GLN A 107 6.30 10.54 6.96
N LYS A 108 7.17 10.93 6.02
CA LYS A 108 6.80 11.08 4.61
C LYS A 108 6.30 9.79 3.97
N VAL A 109 6.88 8.64 4.34
CA VAL A 109 6.50 7.34 3.78
C VAL A 109 5.08 6.93 4.19
N PRO A 110 4.72 6.87 5.49
CA PRO A 110 3.35 6.54 5.90
C PRO A 110 2.31 7.56 5.41
N LEU A 111 2.64 8.85 5.31
CA LEU A 111 1.75 9.84 4.69
C LEU A 111 1.45 9.52 3.23
N GLU A 112 2.45 9.05 2.48
CA GLU A 112 2.26 8.62 1.10
C GLU A 112 1.39 7.36 1.01
N VAL A 113 1.57 6.39 1.93
CA VAL A 113 0.70 5.21 2.03
C VAL A 113 -0.75 5.63 2.27
N CYS A 114 -1.01 6.55 3.21
CA CYS A 114 -2.36 7.08 3.46
C CYS A 114 -2.99 7.68 2.20
N ARG A 115 -2.24 8.53 1.47
CA ARG A 115 -2.72 9.15 0.23
C ARG A 115 -3.07 8.09 -0.82
N LEU A 116 -2.20 7.10 -1.03
CA LEU A 116 -2.40 6.05 -2.01
C LEU A 116 -3.56 5.12 -1.64
N CYS A 117 -3.78 4.85 -0.35
CA CYS A 117 -4.96 4.11 0.11
C CYS A 117 -6.24 4.86 -0.24
N TYR A 118 -6.30 6.16 0.05
CA TYR A 118 -7.43 7.01 -0.32
C TYR A 118 -7.67 6.98 -1.83
N GLU A 119 -6.64 7.23 -2.65
CA GLU A 119 -6.75 7.18 -4.12
C GLU A 119 -7.22 5.82 -4.64
N ALA A 120 -6.78 4.73 -4.02
CA ALA A 120 -7.22 3.39 -4.37
C ALA A 120 -8.72 3.18 -4.11
N THR A 121 -9.22 3.59 -2.93
CA THR A 121 -10.63 3.43 -2.58
C THR A 121 -11.58 4.18 -3.52
N GLN A 122 -11.17 5.30 -4.08
CA GLN A 122 -11.99 6.09 -5.03
C GLN A 122 -12.37 5.32 -6.30
N MET A 123 -11.65 4.25 -6.65
CA MET A 123 -11.95 3.42 -7.82
C MET A 123 -13.05 2.38 -7.53
N THR A 124 -13.29 2.06 -6.27
CA THR A 124 -14.16 0.95 -5.86
C THR A 124 -15.65 1.16 -6.18
N PRO A 125 -16.24 2.37 -6.07
CA PRO A 125 -17.67 2.55 -6.38
C PRO A 125 -18.00 2.21 -7.84
N PHE A 126 -17.11 2.56 -8.77
CA PHE A 126 -17.29 2.23 -10.17
C PHE A 126 -17.25 0.71 -10.41
N LEU A 127 -16.34 0.00 -9.73
CA LEU A 127 -16.24 -1.46 -9.82
C LEU A 127 -17.44 -2.17 -9.18
N VAL A 128 -18.00 -1.63 -8.10
CA VAL A 128 -19.24 -2.16 -7.51
C VAL A 128 -20.40 -2.06 -8.51
N GLN A 129 -20.52 -0.92 -9.19
CA GLN A 129 -21.63 -0.68 -10.11
C GLN A 129 -21.48 -1.38 -11.47
N ASN A 130 -20.27 -1.41 -12.02
CA ASN A 130 -20.03 -1.79 -13.42
C ASN A 130 -19.04 -2.97 -13.58
N GLY A 131 -18.44 -3.44 -12.48
CA GLY A 131 -17.49 -4.54 -12.50
C GLY A 131 -18.16 -5.91 -12.53
N ASN A 132 -17.35 -6.95 -12.40
CA ASN A 132 -17.84 -8.31 -12.30
C ASN A 132 -18.56 -8.53 -10.96
N LYS A 133 -19.88 -8.67 -11.01
CA LYS A 133 -20.76 -8.91 -9.84
C LYS A 133 -20.38 -10.11 -8.98
N TYR A 134 -19.64 -11.08 -9.52
CA TYR A 134 -19.19 -12.25 -8.76
C TYR A 134 -17.96 -11.96 -7.87
N LEU A 135 -17.37 -10.77 -7.98
CA LEU A 135 -16.18 -10.35 -7.23
C LEU A 135 -16.47 -9.15 -6.32
N LEU A 136 -17.73 -8.93 -5.93
CA LEU A 136 -18.08 -7.85 -5.00
C LEU A 136 -17.42 -8.04 -3.63
N SER A 137 -17.33 -9.27 -3.14
CA SER A 137 -16.61 -9.57 -1.91
C SER A 137 -15.12 -9.23 -2.00
N ASP A 138 -14.48 -9.42 -3.17
CA ASP A 138 -13.08 -9.01 -3.37
C ASP A 138 -12.91 -7.48 -3.33
N VAL A 139 -13.91 -6.72 -3.81
CA VAL A 139 -13.92 -5.26 -3.68
C VAL A 139 -14.06 -4.85 -2.21
N GLU A 140 -14.93 -5.50 -1.45
CA GLU A 140 -15.11 -5.24 -0.01
C GLU A 140 -13.82 -5.53 0.76
N VAL A 141 -13.19 -6.70 0.54
CA VAL A 141 -11.90 -7.03 1.15
C VAL A 141 -10.83 -6.00 0.76
N ALA A 142 -10.81 -5.53 -0.49
CA ALA A 142 -9.88 -4.48 -0.90
C ALA A 142 -10.07 -3.19 -0.08
N ILE A 143 -11.31 -2.77 0.15
CA ILE A 143 -11.63 -1.58 0.95
C ILE A 143 -11.16 -1.76 2.40
N GLU A 144 -11.45 -2.89 3.02
CA GLU A 144 -11.05 -3.18 4.41
C GLU A 144 -9.52 -3.18 4.58
N LEU A 145 -8.79 -3.81 3.65
CA LEU A 145 -7.32 -3.79 3.67
C LEU A 145 -6.76 -2.38 3.50
N LEU A 146 -7.32 -1.57 2.59
CA LEU A 146 -6.90 -0.18 2.38
C LEU A 146 -7.20 0.69 3.60
N LEU A 147 -8.35 0.49 4.25
CA LEU A 147 -8.73 1.20 5.47
C LEU A 147 -7.80 0.85 6.64
N ALA A 148 -7.56 -0.44 6.87
CA ALA A 148 -6.63 -0.91 7.90
C ALA A 148 -5.21 -0.38 7.67
N ALA A 149 -4.75 -0.39 6.41
CA ALA A 149 -3.44 0.14 6.04
C ALA A 149 -3.34 1.67 6.21
N PHE A 150 -4.41 2.41 5.88
CA PHE A 150 -4.50 3.85 6.11
C PHE A 150 -4.41 4.16 7.61
N GLN A 151 -5.22 3.50 8.43
CA GLN A 151 -5.24 3.71 9.88
C GLN A 151 -3.89 3.35 10.51
N SER A 152 -3.32 2.21 10.13
CA SER A 152 -2.00 1.76 10.59
C SER A 152 -0.90 2.75 10.22
N SER A 153 -0.92 3.25 8.98
CA SER A 153 0.05 4.24 8.50
C SER A 153 -0.13 5.58 9.22
N TYR A 154 -1.37 6.02 9.44
CA TYR A 154 -1.67 7.29 10.09
C TYR A 154 -1.14 7.37 11.53
N VAL A 155 -1.16 6.26 12.28
CA VAL A 155 -0.55 6.18 13.62
C VAL A 155 0.95 6.52 13.59
N LEU A 156 1.65 6.22 12.50
CA LEU A 156 3.08 6.48 12.32
C LEU A 156 3.42 7.92 11.89
N THR A 157 2.39 8.73 11.63
CA THR A 157 2.54 10.14 11.24
C THR A 157 2.41 11.11 12.42
N LYS A 158 2.02 10.60 13.58
CA LYS A 158 1.86 11.35 14.82
C LYS A 158 3.20 11.54 15.54
#